data_AF-A0A0S9D4M6-F1
#
_entry.id   AF-A0A0S9D4M6-F1
#
_cell.length_a   1.000
_cell.length_b   1.000
_cell.length_c   1.000
_cell.angle_alpha   90.00
_cell.angle_beta   90.00
_cell.angle_gamma   90.00
#
_symmetry.space_group_name_H-M   'P 1'
#
loop_
_entity.id
_entity.type
_entity.pdbx_description
1 polymer ?
#
loop_
_entity_poly.entity_id
_entity_poly.type
_entity_poly.pdbx_seq_one_letter_code
_entity_poly.pdbx_strand_id
1 'polypeptide(L)'
;MPALPHDVLTCPVCSSPLAPDGRALVCGRGHRFDAARQGYVNLLTGKGSPFEGDTPEMVDAREAFLGSGHYAPLRDAVIAASLRHAARGGVALDAGAGTGYYLAGVSEALPSHVPIALDVSKAALRRAARRLPHGVSLVWDVWRPLPLADASVDVLLNVFAPRNAAEFVRVLAPNGCLVVVTPRPGHLAGLDAVGPLLSVPPQKADDVAASFAGVLAEAERTDIDYTMVLPRDLARSALVMGPAARHADLRVTGTTGGAAADRGLDAGPLEVDARFTLQVLTRPA
;
A
#
# COMPACT_ATOMS: atom_id res chain seq x y z
N MET A 1 20.50 -2.92 8.28
CA MET A 1 19.81 -3.04 6.98
C MET A 1 19.84 -4.52 6.61
N PRO A 2 18.75 -5.11 6.09
CA PRO A 2 18.80 -6.50 5.65
C PRO A 2 19.71 -6.65 4.42
N ALA A 3 20.17 -7.88 4.18
CA ALA A 3 20.78 -8.22 2.92
C ALA A 3 19.72 -8.14 1.81
N LEU A 4 20.01 -7.37 0.77
CA LEU A 4 19.18 -7.28 -0.43
C LEU A 4 19.75 -8.21 -1.49
N PRO A 5 18.94 -8.75 -2.41
CA PRO A 5 19.47 -9.34 -3.62
C PRO A 5 20.30 -8.28 -4.37
N HIS A 6 21.37 -8.73 -5.06
CA HIS A 6 22.32 -7.82 -5.68
C HIS A 6 21.63 -6.86 -6.67
N ASP A 7 22.04 -5.60 -6.61
CA ASP A 7 21.66 -4.53 -7.55
C ASP A 7 20.15 -4.28 -7.72
N VAL A 8 19.31 -4.74 -6.79
CA VAL A 8 17.85 -4.52 -6.85
C VAL A 8 17.47 -3.05 -6.73
N LEU A 9 18.15 -2.29 -5.87
CA LEU A 9 17.86 -0.88 -5.65
C LEU A 9 18.74 0.02 -6.51
N THR A 10 18.15 1.06 -7.10
CA THR A 10 18.86 2.03 -7.95
C THR A 10 18.88 3.42 -7.32
N CYS A 11 20.00 4.12 -7.49
CA CYS A 11 20.18 5.45 -6.92
C CYS A 11 19.28 6.47 -7.64
N PRO A 12 18.44 7.24 -6.93
CA PRO A 12 17.54 8.20 -7.56
C PRO A 12 18.26 9.42 -8.16
N VAL A 13 19.57 9.54 -7.97
CA VAL A 13 20.40 10.67 -8.47
C VAL A 13 21.20 10.28 -9.71
N CYS A 14 21.75 9.05 -9.75
CA CYS A 14 22.67 8.63 -10.81
C CYS A 14 22.35 7.25 -11.42
N SER A 15 21.26 6.61 -10.99
CA SER A 15 20.79 5.29 -11.43
C SER A 15 21.78 4.14 -11.20
N SER A 16 22.91 4.37 -10.53
CA SER A 16 23.85 3.31 -10.14
C SER A 16 23.25 2.44 -9.02
N PRO A 17 23.66 1.16 -8.90
CA PRO A 17 23.18 0.29 -7.84
C PRO A 17 23.40 0.88 -6.43
N LEU A 18 22.41 0.69 -5.57
CA LEU A 18 22.47 1.02 -4.14
C LEU A 18 22.71 -0.25 -3.34
N ALA A 19 23.75 -0.22 -2.50
CA ALA A 19 24.08 -1.28 -1.55
C ALA A 19 23.90 -0.80 -0.10
N PRO A 20 23.53 -1.68 0.83
CA PRO A 20 23.57 -1.38 2.24
C PRO A 20 24.99 -1.07 2.74
N ASP A 21 25.15 0.02 3.47
CA ASP A 21 26.36 0.38 4.22
C ASP A 21 25.96 0.78 5.65
N GLY A 22 26.03 -0.20 6.56
CA GLY A 22 25.56 -0.09 7.94
C GLY A 22 24.08 0.29 8.03
N ARG A 23 23.81 1.56 8.35
CA ARG A 23 22.45 2.14 8.44
C ARG A 23 22.12 3.06 7.27
N ALA A 24 22.80 2.93 6.14
CA ALA A 24 22.52 3.71 4.94
C ALA A 24 22.43 2.84 3.68
N LEU A 25 21.91 3.43 2.61
CA LEU A 25 22.11 2.97 1.25
C LEU A 25 23.13 3.87 0.56
N VAL A 26 24.12 3.28 -0.10
CA VAL A 26 25.17 4.02 -0.83
C VAL A 26 25.32 3.48 -2.24
N CYS A 27 25.61 4.36 -3.19
CA CYS A 27 25.96 3.97 -4.55
C CYS A 27 27.46 4.12 -4.81
N GLY A 28 27.96 3.49 -5.88
CA GLY A 28 29.37 3.58 -6.29
C GLY A 28 29.87 5.00 -6.64
N ARG A 29 28.96 5.97 -6.81
CA ARG A 29 29.30 7.39 -7.04
C ARG A 29 29.32 8.24 -5.75
N GLY A 30 29.13 7.62 -4.58
CA GLY A 30 29.22 8.30 -3.29
C GLY A 30 27.92 8.95 -2.80
N HIS A 31 26.80 8.87 -3.54
CA HIS A 31 25.51 9.28 -2.97
C HIS A 31 25.11 8.34 -1.84
N ARG A 32 24.68 8.93 -0.72
CA ARG A 32 24.34 8.24 0.53
C ARG A 32 22.95 8.66 0.99
N PHE A 33 22.18 7.68 1.47
CA PHE A 33 20.84 7.86 2.02
C PHE A 33 20.77 7.17 3.37
N ASP A 34 20.80 7.93 4.45
CA ASP A 34 20.74 7.38 5.80
C ASP A 34 19.34 6.88 6.15
N ALA A 35 19.28 5.71 6.77
CA ALA A 35 18.07 5.19 7.37
C ALA A 35 17.73 6.01 8.62
N ALA A 36 16.47 6.41 8.73
CA ALA A 36 15.95 7.03 9.93
C ALA A 36 16.08 6.10 11.15
N ARG A 37 15.94 6.66 12.35
CA ARG A 37 15.99 5.88 13.60
C ARG A 37 15.02 4.68 13.57
N GLN A 38 13.86 4.87 12.94
CA GLN A 38 12.76 3.91 12.81
C GLN A 38 12.96 2.87 11.69
N GLY A 39 14.03 2.97 10.88
CA GLY A 39 14.44 1.93 9.93
C GLY A 39 14.10 2.19 8.46
N TYR A 40 13.25 3.16 8.14
CA TYR A 40 12.98 3.54 6.74
C TYR A 40 14.10 4.42 6.17
N VAL A 41 14.29 4.38 4.85
CA VAL A 41 15.22 5.25 4.11
C VAL A 41 14.41 6.22 3.25
N ASN A 42 14.77 7.50 3.26
CA ASN A 42 14.14 8.48 2.37
C ASN A 42 14.97 8.64 1.10
N LEU A 43 14.40 8.26 -0.05
CA LEU A 43 15.06 8.39 -1.34
C LEU A 43 14.60 9.63 -2.11
N LEU A 44 13.55 10.33 -1.67
CA LEU A 44 13.12 11.57 -2.31
C LEU A 44 14.21 12.66 -2.18
N THR A 45 14.72 13.10 -3.33
CA THR A 45 15.74 14.15 -3.46
C THR A 45 15.16 15.44 -4.07
N GLY A 46 15.92 16.53 -4.02
CA GLY A 46 15.55 17.82 -4.61
C GLY A 46 14.29 18.41 -3.98
N LYS A 47 13.31 18.79 -4.81
CA LYS A 47 12.03 19.39 -4.37
C LYS A 47 11.11 18.43 -3.61
N GLY A 48 11.49 17.15 -3.43
CA GLY A 48 10.59 16.15 -2.84
C GLY A 48 9.41 15.83 -3.75
N SER A 49 8.37 15.19 -3.22
CA SER A 49 7.13 14.89 -3.96
C SER A 49 6.12 16.04 -3.82
N PRO A 50 5.34 16.37 -4.86
CA PRO A 50 4.19 17.27 -4.72
C PRO A 50 3.03 16.63 -3.95
N PHE A 51 3.07 15.31 -3.74
CA PHE A 51 2.06 14.59 -2.98
C PHE A 51 2.40 14.56 -1.50
N GLU A 52 1.43 14.94 -0.67
CA GLU A 52 1.52 14.78 0.77
C GLU A 52 1.14 13.35 1.15
N GLY A 53 1.94 12.72 2.00
CA GLY A 53 1.60 11.43 2.57
C GLY A 53 0.61 11.54 3.72
N ASP A 54 0.05 10.40 4.13
CA ASP A 54 -0.86 10.30 5.26
C ASP A 54 -0.26 10.89 6.55
N THR A 55 -1.08 11.62 7.30
CA THR A 55 -0.71 12.17 8.62
C THR A 55 -0.58 11.04 9.66
N PRO A 56 0.09 11.27 10.80
CA PRO A 56 0.15 10.29 11.88
C PRO A 56 -1.23 9.80 12.34
N GLU A 57 -2.23 10.67 12.41
CA GLU A 57 -3.59 10.34 12.83
C GLU A 57 -4.30 9.44 11.81
N MET A 58 -4.14 9.72 10.52
CA MET A 58 -4.63 8.84 9.44
C MET A 58 -3.97 7.47 9.49
N VAL A 59 -2.66 7.43 9.76
CA VAL A 59 -1.89 6.19 9.90
C VAL A 59 -2.34 5.40 11.13
N ASP A 60 -2.61 6.06 12.25
CA ASP A 60 -3.09 5.40 13.47
C ASP A 60 -4.52 4.86 13.29
N ALA A 61 -5.41 5.61 12.61
CA ALA A 61 -6.74 5.11 12.22
C ALA A 61 -6.64 3.89 11.30
N ARG A 62 -5.74 3.93 10.30
CA ARG A 62 -5.47 2.79 9.42
C ARG A 62 -4.96 1.58 10.19
N GLU A 63 -4.03 1.76 11.13
CA GLU A 63 -3.52 0.67 11.98
C GLU A 63 -4.62 0.07 12.86
N ALA A 64 -5.46 0.89 13.48
CA ALA A 64 -6.58 0.41 14.30
C ALA A 64 -7.56 -0.43 13.46
N PHE A 65 -7.95 0.08 12.29
CA PHE A 65 -8.87 -0.62 11.42
C PHE A 65 -8.27 -1.93 10.85
N LEU A 66 -7.07 -1.88 10.25
CA LEU A 66 -6.45 -3.09 9.70
C LEU A 66 -6.10 -4.11 10.79
N GLY A 67 -5.68 -3.65 11.98
CA GLY A 67 -5.37 -4.49 13.13
C GLY A 67 -6.58 -5.17 13.76
N SER A 68 -7.80 -4.70 13.51
CA SER A 68 -9.04 -5.32 13.98
C SER A 68 -9.41 -6.62 13.24
N GLY A 69 -8.78 -6.89 12.09
CA GLY A 69 -9.04 -8.09 11.29
C GLY A 69 -10.22 -7.98 10.33
N HIS A 70 -10.94 -6.85 10.27
CA HIS A 70 -12.05 -6.69 9.32
C HIS A 70 -11.61 -6.77 7.84
N TYR A 71 -10.34 -6.48 7.53
CA TYR A 71 -9.73 -6.68 6.20
C TYR A 71 -8.87 -7.95 6.10
N ALA A 72 -8.98 -8.88 7.04
CA ALA A 72 -8.32 -10.17 6.95
C ALA A 72 -8.75 -10.97 5.69
N PRO A 73 -10.04 -11.06 5.31
CA PRO A 73 -10.42 -11.79 4.10
C PRO A 73 -9.75 -11.27 2.83
N LEU A 74 -9.65 -9.93 2.69
CA LEU A 74 -8.92 -9.32 1.57
C LEU A 74 -7.42 -9.61 1.63
N ARG A 75 -6.80 -9.49 2.82
CA ARG A 75 -5.37 -9.79 3.00
C ARG A 75 -5.07 -11.24 2.61
N ASP A 76 -5.90 -12.17 3.06
CA ASP A 76 -5.72 -13.60 2.83
C ASP A 76 -5.90 -13.93 1.34
N ALA A 77 -6.82 -13.24 0.64
CA ALA A 77 -6.94 -13.35 -0.81
C ALA A 77 -5.70 -12.82 -1.56
N VAL A 78 -5.12 -11.70 -1.13
CA VAL A 78 -3.85 -11.17 -1.67
C VAL A 78 -2.71 -12.17 -1.46
N ILE A 79 -2.58 -12.72 -0.24
CA ILE A 79 -1.58 -13.76 0.07
C ILE A 79 -1.75 -14.98 -0.84
N ALA A 80 -2.97 -15.48 -0.96
CA ALA A 80 -3.26 -16.66 -1.76
C ALA A 80 -2.97 -16.42 -3.25
N ALA A 81 -3.31 -15.25 -3.78
CA ALA A 81 -2.96 -14.86 -5.15
C ALA A 81 -1.44 -14.78 -5.35
N SER A 82 -0.71 -14.12 -4.44
CA SER A 82 0.76 -14.09 -4.49
C SER A 82 1.36 -15.49 -4.45
N LEU A 83 0.89 -16.39 -3.58
CA LEU A 83 1.40 -17.77 -3.49
C LEU A 83 1.20 -18.58 -4.77
N ARG A 84 0.09 -18.38 -5.48
CA ARG A 84 -0.22 -19.11 -6.72
C ARG A 84 0.68 -18.70 -7.88
N HIS A 85 1.04 -17.42 -7.95
CA HIS A 85 1.67 -16.82 -9.14
C HIS A 85 3.13 -16.40 -8.94
N ALA A 86 3.59 -16.29 -7.69
CA ALA A 86 4.98 -15.93 -7.41
C ALA A 86 5.95 -17.02 -7.87
N ALA A 87 7.06 -16.60 -8.47
CA ALA A 87 8.23 -17.45 -8.67
C ALA A 87 8.88 -17.83 -7.32
N ARG A 88 9.85 -18.75 -7.36
CA ARG A 88 10.53 -19.21 -6.13
C ARG A 88 11.59 -18.20 -5.68
N GLY A 89 11.21 -17.35 -4.73
CA GLY A 89 12.12 -16.40 -4.07
C GLY A 89 12.43 -15.18 -4.92
N GLY A 90 13.04 -14.18 -4.29
CA GLY A 90 13.38 -12.91 -4.96
C GLY A 90 12.85 -11.71 -4.21
N VAL A 91 12.09 -10.82 -4.86
CA VAL A 91 11.61 -9.55 -4.29
C VAL A 91 10.09 -9.48 -4.30
N ALA A 92 9.52 -9.11 -3.16
CA ALA A 92 8.12 -8.73 -3.03
C ALA A 92 8.03 -7.21 -2.81
N LEU A 93 7.56 -6.47 -3.81
CA LEU A 93 7.38 -5.03 -3.76
C LEU A 93 5.93 -4.69 -3.42
N ASP A 94 5.70 -3.72 -2.53
CA ASP A 94 4.39 -3.09 -2.36
C ASP A 94 4.49 -1.60 -2.70
N ALA A 95 3.85 -1.21 -3.81
CA ALA A 95 3.86 0.14 -4.36
C ALA A 95 2.66 0.93 -3.84
N GLY A 96 2.86 1.61 -2.70
CA GLY A 96 1.81 2.23 -1.89
C GLY A 96 1.51 1.41 -0.63
N ALA A 97 2.56 0.90 0.01
CA ALA A 97 2.48 -0.07 1.10
C ALA A 97 1.76 0.44 2.35
N GLY A 98 1.62 1.76 2.52
CA GLY A 98 1.18 2.37 3.75
C GLY A 98 1.97 1.85 4.94
N THR A 99 1.30 1.12 5.82
CA THR A 99 1.90 0.58 7.04
C THR A 99 2.49 -0.83 6.87
N GLY A 100 2.50 -1.35 5.65
CA GLY A 100 3.04 -2.67 5.29
C GLY A 100 2.13 -3.83 5.65
N TYR A 101 0.83 -3.60 5.92
CA TYR A 101 -0.11 -4.64 6.35
C TYR A 101 -0.23 -5.82 5.37
N TYR A 102 -0.43 -5.53 4.08
CA TYR A 102 -0.56 -6.58 3.06
C TYR A 102 0.79 -7.24 2.76
N LEU A 103 1.84 -6.43 2.55
CA LEU A 103 3.18 -6.92 2.30
C LEU A 103 3.71 -7.81 3.44
N ALA A 104 3.36 -7.53 4.70
CA ALA A 104 3.75 -8.37 5.82
C ALA A 104 3.14 -9.77 5.73
N GLY A 105 1.83 -9.86 5.43
CA GLY A 105 1.18 -11.15 5.22
C GLY A 105 1.79 -11.93 4.06
N VAL A 106 2.11 -11.25 2.95
CA VAL A 106 2.82 -11.88 1.82
C VAL A 106 4.23 -12.32 2.22
N SER A 107 4.97 -11.50 2.96
CA SER A 107 6.33 -11.81 3.42
C SER A 107 6.37 -13.00 4.38
N GLU A 108 5.35 -13.18 5.22
CA GLU A 108 5.22 -14.35 6.10
C GLU A 108 4.96 -15.62 5.30
N ALA A 109 4.11 -15.54 4.27
CA ALA A 109 3.78 -16.67 3.41
C ALA A 109 4.89 -17.02 2.38
N LEU A 110 5.69 -16.03 2.00
CA LEU A 110 6.78 -16.13 1.02
C LEU A 110 8.12 -15.72 1.65
N PRO A 111 8.65 -16.46 2.64
CA PRO A 111 9.83 -16.06 3.41
C PRO A 111 11.13 -15.98 2.59
N SER A 112 11.15 -16.57 1.39
CA SER A 112 12.26 -16.47 0.44
C SER A 112 12.23 -15.19 -0.41
N HIS A 113 11.22 -14.33 -0.25
CA HIS A 113 11.13 -13.05 -0.92
C HIS A 113 11.49 -11.93 0.04
N VAL A 114 12.36 -11.03 -0.41
CA VAL A 114 12.74 -9.84 0.34
C VAL A 114 11.66 -8.78 0.15
N PRO A 115 10.99 -8.32 1.24
CA PRO A 115 9.93 -7.33 1.11
C PRO A 115 10.52 -5.93 0.94
N ILE A 116 10.01 -5.19 -0.06
CA ILE A 116 10.31 -3.78 -0.30
C ILE A 116 9.01 -2.99 -0.26
N ALA A 117 8.92 -2.04 0.67
CA ALA A 117 7.76 -1.17 0.84
C ALA A 117 8.05 0.22 0.27
N LEU A 118 7.23 0.71 -0.66
CA LEU A 118 7.25 2.09 -1.12
C LEU A 118 5.99 2.82 -0.66
N ASP A 119 6.14 4.01 -0.11
CA ASP A 119 5.04 4.96 0.10
C ASP A 119 5.61 6.37 0.24
N VAL A 120 4.81 7.39 -0.03
CA VAL A 120 5.21 8.79 0.16
C VAL A 120 5.11 9.21 1.63
N SER A 121 4.29 8.52 2.43
CA SER A 121 4.08 8.79 3.85
C SER A 121 5.23 8.29 4.73
N LYS A 122 6.04 9.23 5.23
CA LYS A 122 7.03 8.95 6.28
C LYS A 122 6.39 8.34 7.53
N ALA A 123 5.17 8.76 7.89
CA ALA A 123 4.47 8.23 9.06
C ALA A 123 4.12 6.74 8.86
N ALA A 124 3.65 6.38 7.66
CA ALA A 124 3.31 5.01 7.31
C ALA A 124 4.56 4.12 7.22
N LEU A 125 5.65 4.58 6.56
CA LEU A 125 6.90 3.80 6.49
C LEU A 125 7.57 3.59 7.84
N ARG A 126 7.34 4.46 8.83
CA ARG A 126 7.79 4.18 10.21
C ARG A 126 7.14 2.92 10.76
N ARG A 127 5.88 2.65 10.42
CA ARG A 127 5.14 1.44 10.83
C ARG A 127 5.60 0.25 9.99
N ALA A 128 5.68 0.42 8.66
CA ALA A 128 6.12 -0.62 7.74
C ALA A 128 7.53 -1.14 8.09
N ALA A 129 8.49 -0.25 8.35
CA ALA A 129 9.87 -0.64 8.69
C ALA A 129 9.96 -1.47 9.98
N ARG A 130 9.05 -1.27 10.94
CA ARG A 130 8.98 -2.10 12.15
C ARG A 130 8.32 -3.45 11.89
N ARG A 131 7.31 -3.47 11.01
CA ARG A 131 6.56 -4.67 10.64
C ARG A 131 7.34 -5.58 9.68
N LEU A 132 8.28 -5.04 8.91
CA LEU A 132 9.09 -5.73 7.90
C LEU A 132 10.58 -5.71 8.28
N PRO A 133 11.01 -6.38 9.37
CA PRO A 133 12.38 -6.29 9.88
C PRO A 133 13.44 -6.86 8.91
N HIS A 134 13.04 -7.75 8.01
CA HIS A 134 13.90 -8.35 6.98
C HIS A 134 13.77 -7.64 5.61
N GLY A 135 13.03 -6.55 5.55
CA GLY A 135 12.77 -5.78 4.33
C GLY A 135 13.37 -4.38 4.32
N VAL A 136 13.13 -3.68 3.23
CA VAL A 136 13.51 -2.28 3.08
C VAL A 136 12.27 -1.42 2.86
N SER A 137 12.16 -0.37 3.67
CA SER A 137 11.07 0.59 3.65
C SER A 137 11.58 1.91 3.09
N LEU A 138 11.09 2.31 1.92
CA LEU A 138 11.58 3.48 1.19
C LEU A 138 10.48 4.53 1.09
N VAL A 139 10.80 5.74 1.53
CA VAL A 139 9.94 6.89 1.25
C VAL A 139 10.17 7.28 -0.20
N TRP A 140 9.14 7.08 -1.03
CA TRP A 140 9.20 7.27 -2.47
C TRP A 140 7.83 7.69 -3.04
N ASP A 141 7.87 8.32 -4.20
CA ASP A 141 6.70 8.74 -4.97
C ASP A 141 6.51 7.77 -6.14
N VAL A 142 5.45 6.97 -6.11
CA VAL A 142 5.19 5.90 -7.09
C VAL A 142 5.04 6.41 -8.53
N TRP A 143 4.77 7.70 -8.73
CA TRP A 143 4.70 8.31 -10.06
C TRP A 143 6.06 8.61 -10.67
N ARG A 144 7.13 8.59 -9.87
CA ARG A 144 8.50 8.70 -10.38
C ARG A 144 8.99 7.36 -10.88
N PRO A 145 10.08 7.34 -11.69
CA PRO A 145 10.81 6.12 -11.94
C PRO A 145 11.13 5.40 -10.63
N LEU A 146 10.67 4.16 -10.47
CA LEU A 146 10.85 3.40 -9.25
C LEU A 146 12.35 3.18 -9.00
N PRO A 147 12.84 3.29 -7.75
CA PRO A 147 14.25 3.16 -7.40
C PRO A 147 14.66 1.69 -7.35
N LEU A 148 14.22 0.92 -8.35
CA LEU A 148 14.47 -0.50 -8.53
C LEU A 148 15.01 -0.77 -9.93
N ALA A 149 15.85 -1.79 -10.06
CA ALA A 149 16.36 -2.26 -11.33
C ALA A 149 15.25 -2.85 -12.21
N ASP A 150 15.49 -2.90 -13.50
CA ASP A 150 14.60 -3.57 -14.45
C ASP A 150 14.49 -5.05 -14.11
N ALA A 151 13.31 -5.64 -14.32
CA ALA A 151 13.09 -7.09 -14.19
C ALA A 151 13.55 -7.70 -12.84
N SER A 152 13.42 -6.93 -11.74
CA SER A 152 13.94 -7.29 -10.41
C SER A 152 12.86 -7.63 -9.38
N VAL A 153 11.57 -7.53 -9.74
CA VAL A 153 10.44 -7.73 -8.83
C VAL A 153 9.63 -8.97 -9.23
N ASP A 154 9.52 -9.94 -8.33
CA ASP A 154 8.81 -11.20 -8.57
C ASP A 154 7.35 -11.13 -8.15
N VAL A 155 7.04 -10.35 -7.11
CA VAL A 155 5.67 -10.07 -6.68
C VAL A 155 5.52 -8.57 -6.50
N LEU A 156 4.65 -7.93 -7.29
CA LEU A 156 4.32 -6.52 -7.13
C LEU A 156 2.90 -6.39 -6.61
N LEU A 157 2.72 -5.81 -5.43
CA LEU A 157 1.43 -5.47 -4.85
C LEU A 157 1.07 -4.01 -5.17
N ASN A 158 -0.18 -3.81 -5.56
CA ASN A 158 -0.79 -2.48 -5.65
C ASN A 158 -2.20 -2.53 -5.05
N VAL A 159 -2.31 -2.19 -3.77
CA VAL A 159 -3.56 -2.29 -3.02
C VAL A 159 -4.07 -0.88 -2.69
N PHE A 160 -5.13 -0.45 -3.38
CA PHE A 160 -5.73 0.90 -3.23
C PHE A 160 -4.80 2.09 -3.53
N ALA A 161 -3.64 1.83 -4.15
CA ALA A 161 -2.61 2.82 -4.42
C ALA A 161 -2.62 3.29 -5.89
N PRO A 162 -2.05 4.46 -6.20
CA PRO A 162 -1.83 4.90 -7.57
C PRO A 162 -0.96 3.90 -8.35
N ARG A 163 -1.15 3.85 -9.68
CA ARG A 163 -0.47 2.89 -10.56
C ARG A 163 0.36 3.60 -11.60
N ASN A 164 1.67 3.36 -11.58
CA ASN A 164 2.57 3.78 -12.64
C ASN A 164 2.84 2.59 -13.56
N ALA A 165 1.97 2.40 -14.56
CA ALA A 165 1.95 1.18 -15.35
C ALA A 165 3.29 0.89 -16.06
N ALA A 166 3.90 1.92 -16.66
CA ALA A 166 5.20 1.80 -17.33
C ALA A 166 6.29 1.30 -16.40
N GLU A 167 6.35 1.84 -15.18
CA GLU A 167 7.35 1.44 -14.20
C GLU A 167 7.07 0.08 -13.59
N PHE A 168 5.80 -0.26 -13.35
CA PHE A 168 5.43 -1.58 -12.86
C PHE A 168 5.84 -2.65 -13.86
N VAL A 169 5.59 -2.41 -15.15
CA VAL A 169 6.07 -3.27 -16.24
C VAL A 169 7.60 -3.34 -16.29
N ARG A 170 8.31 -2.22 -16.10
CA ARG A 170 9.77 -2.17 -16.16
C ARG A 170 10.41 -3.02 -15.06
N VAL A 171 9.93 -2.89 -13.82
CA VAL A 171 10.54 -3.57 -12.67
C VAL A 171 10.09 -5.03 -12.54
N LEU A 172 8.93 -5.40 -13.09
CA LEU A 172 8.42 -6.77 -12.98
C LEU A 172 9.32 -7.77 -13.73
N ALA A 173 9.79 -8.78 -13.02
CA ALA A 173 10.58 -9.88 -13.56
C ALA A 173 9.83 -10.63 -14.67
N PRO A 174 10.51 -11.39 -15.55
CA PRO A 174 9.87 -12.14 -16.62
C PRO A 174 8.78 -13.10 -16.13
N ASN A 175 9.04 -13.77 -14.99
CA ASN A 175 8.13 -14.70 -14.33
C ASN A 175 7.43 -14.08 -13.12
N GLY A 176 7.44 -12.74 -13.01
CA GLY A 176 6.81 -12.04 -11.90
C GLY A 176 5.31 -11.84 -12.10
N CYS A 177 4.61 -11.60 -11.00
CA CYS A 177 3.18 -11.28 -11.03
C CYS A 177 2.88 -9.91 -10.38
N LEU A 178 1.93 -9.20 -10.95
CA LEU A 178 1.36 -7.98 -10.40
C LEU A 178 -0.02 -8.31 -9.81
N VAL A 179 -0.17 -8.13 -8.50
CA VAL A 179 -1.44 -8.28 -7.76
C VAL A 179 -2.03 -6.90 -7.48
N VAL A 180 -3.16 -6.60 -8.12
CA VAL A 180 -3.85 -5.31 -8.00
C VAL A 180 -5.16 -5.51 -7.25
N VAL A 181 -5.45 -4.62 -6.31
CA VAL A 181 -6.76 -4.57 -5.63
C VAL A 181 -7.39 -3.20 -5.85
N THR A 182 -8.62 -3.21 -6.37
CA THR A 182 -9.44 -2.02 -6.54
C THR A 182 -10.76 -2.15 -5.78
N PRO A 183 -11.30 -1.06 -5.22
CA PRO A 183 -12.62 -1.09 -4.60
C PRO A 183 -13.69 -1.12 -5.71
N ARG A 184 -14.77 -1.85 -5.48
CA ARG A 184 -15.95 -1.90 -6.37
C ARG A 184 -17.05 -0.93 -5.92
N PRO A 185 -18.01 -0.60 -6.79
CA PRO A 185 -19.22 0.11 -6.38
C PRO A 185 -19.91 -0.56 -5.18
N GLY A 186 -20.37 0.26 -4.24
CA GLY A 186 -20.95 -0.21 -2.97
C GLY A 186 -19.92 -0.59 -1.91
N HIS A 187 -18.62 -0.49 -2.19
CA HIS A 187 -17.61 -0.62 -1.15
C HIS A 187 -17.78 0.47 -0.07
N LEU A 188 -17.77 0.04 1.19
CA LEU A 188 -18.03 0.82 2.39
C LEU A 188 -19.45 1.40 2.50
N ALA A 189 -20.41 0.89 1.72
CA ALA A 189 -21.83 1.20 1.92
C ALA A 189 -22.22 0.87 3.36
N GLY A 190 -22.89 1.81 4.03
CA GLY A 190 -23.20 1.75 5.47
C GLY A 190 -22.39 2.75 6.32
N LEU A 191 -21.23 3.23 5.83
CA LEU A 191 -20.47 4.28 6.53
C LEU A 191 -21.08 5.69 6.43
N ASP A 192 -22.05 5.91 5.55
CA ASP A 192 -22.78 7.18 5.43
C ASP A 192 -23.41 7.62 6.77
N ALA A 193 -23.69 6.66 7.66
CA ALA A 193 -24.20 6.91 9.01
C ALA A 193 -23.18 7.57 9.96
N VAL A 194 -21.88 7.59 9.61
CA VAL A 194 -20.81 8.17 10.45
C VAL A 194 -20.01 9.28 9.74
N GLY A 195 -20.21 9.48 8.44
CA GLY A 195 -19.61 10.58 7.68
C GLY A 195 -19.76 10.43 6.17
N PRO A 196 -19.40 11.45 5.37
CA PRO A 196 -19.54 11.41 3.92
C PRO A 196 -18.55 10.42 3.29
N LEU A 197 -19.04 9.59 2.38
CA LEU A 197 -18.22 8.73 1.53
C LEU A 197 -17.88 9.41 0.20
N LEU A 198 -16.63 9.23 -0.25
CA LEU A 198 -16.31 9.47 -1.65
C LEU A 198 -16.87 8.32 -2.48
N SER A 199 -17.63 8.64 -3.51
CA SER A 199 -18.13 7.63 -4.44
C SER A 199 -16.97 6.93 -5.15
N VAL A 200 -17.08 5.62 -5.29
CA VAL A 200 -16.15 4.81 -6.09
C VAL A 200 -16.66 4.79 -7.52
N PRO A 201 -15.93 5.37 -8.51
CA PRO A 201 -16.29 5.26 -9.91
C PRO A 201 -16.42 3.79 -10.33
N PRO A 202 -17.42 3.44 -11.15
CA PRO A 202 -17.70 2.05 -11.53
C PRO A 202 -16.63 1.38 -12.41
N GLN A 203 -15.67 2.13 -12.96
CA GLN A 203 -14.76 1.66 -14.04
C GLN A 203 -13.35 1.24 -13.57
N LYS A 204 -13.06 1.26 -12.26
CA LYS A 204 -11.68 1.13 -11.76
C LYS A 204 -10.96 -0.17 -12.09
N ALA A 205 -11.66 -1.30 -12.25
CA ALA A 205 -11.04 -2.61 -12.53
C ALA A 205 -10.72 -2.80 -14.02
N ASP A 206 -11.60 -2.35 -14.92
CA ASP A 206 -11.33 -2.40 -16.35
C ASP A 206 -10.22 -1.41 -16.75
N ASP A 207 -10.12 -0.29 -16.03
CA ASP A 207 -8.98 0.63 -16.12
C ASP A 207 -7.64 -0.06 -15.79
N VAL A 208 -7.62 -1.07 -14.90
CA VAL A 208 -6.40 -1.82 -14.58
C VAL A 208 -5.95 -2.60 -15.81
N ALA A 209 -6.80 -3.47 -16.36
CA ALA A 209 -6.44 -4.27 -17.51
C ALA A 209 -6.03 -3.40 -18.72
N ALA A 210 -6.76 -2.30 -18.95
CA ALA A 210 -6.44 -1.34 -20.00
C ALA A 210 -5.05 -0.67 -19.80
N SER A 211 -4.67 -0.37 -18.55
CA SER A 211 -3.37 0.26 -18.24
C SER A 211 -2.16 -0.60 -18.59
N PHE A 212 -2.33 -1.92 -18.72
CA PHE A 212 -1.26 -2.87 -19.01
C PHE A 212 -1.42 -3.59 -20.35
N ALA A 213 -2.44 -3.19 -21.14
CA ALA A 213 -2.79 -3.85 -22.39
C ALA A 213 -1.59 -3.95 -23.35
N GLY A 214 -1.40 -5.13 -23.93
CA GLY A 214 -0.31 -5.42 -24.86
C GLY A 214 1.03 -5.74 -24.20
N VAL A 215 1.14 -5.66 -22.86
CA VAL A 215 2.39 -6.00 -22.14
C VAL A 215 2.17 -7.01 -21.02
N LEU A 216 1.12 -6.85 -20.21
CA LEU A 216 0.69 -7.86 -19.25
C LEU A 216 -0.70 -8.38 -19.63
N ALA A 217 -0.95 -9.65 -19.35
CA ALA A 217 -2.25 -10.28 -19.49
C ALA A 217 -2.86 -10.53 -18.11
N GLU A 218 -4.18 -10.42 -18.00
CA GLU A 218 -4.91 -10.82 -16.80
C GLU A 218 -4.91 -12.35 -16.70
N ALA A 219 -4.21 -12.88 -15.70
CA ALA A 219 -4.12 -14.30 -15.41
C ALA A 219 -5.23 -14.77 -14.47
N GLU A 220 -5.69 -13.89 -13.58
CA GLU A 220 -6.74 -14.18 -12.61
C GLU A 220 -7.53 -12.91 -12.27
N ARG A 221 -8.85 -13.04 -12.09
CA ARG A 221 -9.73 -12.00 -11.54
C ARG A 221 -10.67 -12.63 -10.52
N THR A 222 -10.70 -12.05 -9.33
CA THR A 222 -11.55 -12.50 -8.23
C THR A 222 -12.26 -11.32 -7.60
N ASP A 223 -13.59 -11.39 -7.58
CA ASP A 223 -14.44 -10.45 -6.87
C ASP A 223 -14.65 -10.94 -5.44
N ILE A 224 -14.32 -10.07 -4.47
CA ILE A 224 -14.40 -10.37 -3.02
C ILE A 224 -15.48 -9.48 -2.42
N ASP A 225 -16.56 -10.10 -1.94
CA ASP A 225 -17.69 -9.43 -1.29
C ASP A 225 -17.94 -10.05 0.09
N TYR A 226 -18.05 -9.22 1.11
CA TYR A 226 -18.51 -9.62 2.44
C TYR A 226 -19.01 -8.41 3.24
N THR A 227 -19.78 -8.66 4.29
CA THR A 227 -20.26 -7.61 5.19
C THR A 227 -19.44 -7.62 6.48
N MET A 228 -19.03 -6.44 6.92
CA MET A 228 -18.34 -6.20 8.18
C MET A 228 -19.34 -5.67 9.20
N VAL A 229 -19.25 -6.13 10.44
CA VAL A 229 -19.98 -5.53 11.57
C VAL A 229 -18.98 -4.64 12.33
N LEU A 230 -19.05 -3.34 12.10
CA LEU A 230 -18.10 -2.36 12.61
C LEU A 230 -18.63 -1.63 13.85
N PRO A 231 -17.90 -1.66 14.97
CA PRO A 231 -18.00 -0.64 16.01
C PRO A 231 -17.88 0.78 15.42
N ARG A 232 -18.55 1.76 16.04
CA ARG A 232 -18.65 3.13 15.50
C ARG A 232 -17.30 3.82 15.38
N ASP A 233 -16.40 3.57 16.31
CA ASP A 233 -15.01 4.05 16.28
C ASP A 233 -14.24 3.45 15.09
N LEU A 234 -14.34 2.14 14.86
CA LEU A 234 -13.72 1.49 13.70
C LEU A 234 -14.35 1.93 12.36
N ALA A 235 -15.65 2.19 12.35
CA ALA A 235 -16.34 2.77 11.19
C ALA A 235 -15.79 4.17 10.85
N ARG A 236 -15.51 5.00 11.87
CA ARG A 236 -14.81 6.29 11.68
C ARG A 236 -13.37 6.08 11.22
N SER A 237 -12.65 5.12 11.77
CA SER A 237 -11.29 4.78 11.32
C SER A 237 -11.26 4.38 9.84
N ALA A 238 -12.23 3.59 9.38
CA ALA A 238 -12.38 3.20 7.98
C ALA A 238 -12.58 4.40 7.04
N LEU A 239 -13.36 5.40 7.47
CA LEU A 239 -13.51 6.66 6.73
C LEU A 239 -12.21 7.46 6.68
N VAL A 240 -11.52 7.59 7.82
CA VAL A 240 -10.33 8.44 7.98
C VAL A 240 -9.08 7.86 7.30
N MET A 241 -9.00 6.55 7.11
CA MET A 241 -7.88 5.94 6.37
C MET A 241 -8.01 6.05 4.84
N GLY A 242 -9.18 6.44 4.33
CA GLY A 242 -9.45 6.60 2.90
C GLY A 242 -9.16 8.02 2.38
N PRO A 243 -9.16 8.23 1.05
CA PRO A 243 -8.95 9.55 0.45
C PRO A 243 -9.96 10.62 0.91
N ALA A 244 -11.13 10.18 1.40
CA ALA A 244 -12.17 11.05 1.94
C ALA A 244 -11.67 11.91 3.12
N ALA A 245 -10.70 11.43 3.89
CA ALA A 245 -10.13 12.16 5.03
C ALA A 245 -9.41 13.45 4.66
N ARG A 246 -8.90 13.58 3.42
CA ARG A 246 -8.25 14.81 2.93
C ARG A 246 -9.25 15.87 2.50
N HIS A 247 -10.51 15.50 2.27
CA HIS A 247 -11.61 16.40 1.92
C HIS A 247 -12.57 16.63 3.09
N ALA A 248 -12.56 15.72 4.08
CA ALA A 248 -13.26 15.90 5.31
C ALA A 248 -12.42 16.82 6.19
N ASP A 249 -12.76 18.10 6.18
CA ASP A 249 -12.39 19.07 7.20
C ASP A 249 -13.03 18.60 8.52
N LEU A 250 -12.55 17.49 9.08
CA LEU A 250 -12.90 16.99 10.40
C LEU A 250 -12.17 17.88 11.39
N ARG A 251 -12.59 19.16 11.41
CA ARG A 251 -12.47 20.00 12.58
C ARG A 251 -13.10 19.22 13.71
N VAL A 252 -12.23 18.62 14.53
CA VAL A 252 -12.50 18.44 15.95
C VAL A 252 -12.90 19.82 16.43
N THR A 253 -14.21 20.07 16.47
CA THR A 253 -14.76 21.25 17.11
C THR A 253 -14.45 21.06 18.59
N GLY A 254 -13.33 21.63 19.02
CA GLY A 254 -13.12 21.98 20.41
C GLY A 254 -14.20 23.00 20.77
N THR A 255 -15.35 22.52 21.23
CA THR A 255 -16.36 23.36 21.85
C THR A 255 -15.96 23.60 23.30
N THR A 256 -15.43 24.79 23.58
CA THR A 256 -15.78 25.44 24.85
C THR A 256 -17.22 25.93 24.74
N GLY A 257 -18.13 25.24 25.44
CA GLY A 257 -19.41 25.77 25.90
C GLY A 257 -20.57 25.72 24.91
N GLY A 258 -21.52 24.82 25.16
CA GLY A 258 -22.87 24.88 24.57
C GLY A 258 -23.47 23.50 24.33
N ALA A 259 -24.45 23.12 25.15
CA ALA A 259 -25.16 21.84 25.15
C ALA A 259 -25.60 21.35 23.75
N ALA A 260 -24.85 20.39 23.21
CA ALA A 260 -25.33 19.37 22.29
C ALA A 260 -24.73 18.02 22.76
N ALA A 261 -25.08 17.65 23.99
CA ALA A 261 -24.74 16.36 24.55
C ALA A 261 -25.60 15.27 23.90
N ASP A 262 -24.92 14.24 23.39
CA ASP A 262 -25.34 12.84 23.42
C ASP A 262 -26.54 12.41 22.56
N ARG A 263 -26.34 12.30 21.24
CA ARG A 263 -27.23 11.53 20.34
C ARG A 263 -26.46 10.59 19.42
N GLY A 264 -25.51 9.83 19.95
CA GLY A 264 -24.76 8.89 19.09
C GLY A 264 -23.93 7.81 19.79
N LEU A 265 -23.86 7.78 21.12
CA LEU A 265 -23.11 6.75 21.84
C LEU A 265 -23.92 5.45 22.08
N ASP A 266 -25.24 5.49 21.85
CA ASP A 266 -26.16 4.34 21.95
C ASP A 266 -26.48 3.66 20.60
N ALA A 267 -25.85 4.10 19.51
CA ALA A 267 -26.06 3.47 18.22
C ALA A 267 -25.15 2.24 18.11
N GLY A 268 -25.77 1.05 18.07
CA GLY A 268 -25.09 -0.24 17.88
C GLY A 268 -24.18 -0.29 16.64
N PRO A 269 -23.45 -1.41 16.46
CA PRO A 269 -22.50 -1.56 15.36
C PRO A 269 -23.17 -1.37 13.99
N LEU A 270 -22.37 -0.96 13.00
CA LEU A 270 -22.81 -0.78 11.63
C LEU A 270 -22.50 -2.01 10.80
N GLU A 271 -23.47 -2.44 10.00
CA GLU A 271 -23.20 -3.33 8.88
C GLU A 271 -22.63 -2.51 7.73
N VAL A 272 -21.46 -2.90 7.25
CA VAL A 272 -20.69 -2.18 6.23
C VAL A 272 -20.18 -3.15 5.18
N ASP A 273 -20.51 -2.89 3.92
CA ASP A 273 -20.11 -3.77 2.83
C ASP A 273 -18.63 -3.57 2.44
N ALA A 274 -17.90 -4.67 2.32
CA ALA A 274 -16.55 -4.72 1.78
C ALA A 274 -16.60 -5.36 0.38
N ARG A 275 -16.24 -4.60 -0.65
CA ARG A 275 -16.37 -5.01 -2.06
C ARG A 275 -15.12 -4.65 -2.84
N PHE A 276 -14.40 -5.65 -3.32
CA PHE A 276 -13.12 -5.49 -4.01
C PHE A 276 -13.06 -6.33 -5.26
N THR A 277 -12.29 -5.89 -6.24
CA THR A 277 -11.79 -6.75 -7.32
C THR A 277 -10.30 -6.92 -7.11
N LEU A 278 -9.86 -8.16 -7.02
CA LEU A 278 -8.46 -8.57 -7.07
C LEU A 278 -8.15 -9.07 -8.49
N GLN A 279 -7.09 -8.53 -9.09
CA GLN A 279 -6.59 -8.98 -10.39
C GLN A 279 -5.13 -9.40 -10.25
N VAL A 280 -4.76 -10.50 -10.91
CA VAL A 280 -3.37 -10.88 -11.11
C VAL A 280 -3.03 -10.71 -12.57
N LEU A 281 -1.98 -9.94 -12.84
CA LEU A 281 -1.44 -9.75 -14.17
C LEU A 281 -0.04 -10.34 -14.27
N THR A 282 0.24 -11.05 -15.36
CA THR A 282 1.54 -11.65 -15.65
C THR A 282 1.97 -11.30 -17.06
N ARG A 283 3.25 -11.51 -17.38
CA ARG A 283 3.67 -11.46 -18.78
C ARG A 283 3.03 -12.64 -19.54
N PRO A 284 2.62 -12.45 -20.81
CA PRO A 284 2.24 -13.56 -21.67
C PRO A 284 3.40 -14.54 -21.82
N ALA A 285 3.07 -15.83 -21.92
CA ALA A 285 4.04 -16.90 -22.20
C ALA A 285 4.61 -16.79 -23.62
#